data_AF-A0A921IF11-F1
#
_entry.id   AF-A0A921IF11-F1
#
_cell.length_a   1.000
_cell.length_b   1.000
_cell.length_c   1.000
_cell.angle_alpha   90.00
_cell.angle_beta   90.00
_cell.angle_gamma   90.00
#
_symmetry.space_group_name_H-M   'P 1'
#
loop_
_entity.id
_entity.type
_entity.pdbx_description
1 polymer ?
#
loop_
_entity_poly.entity_id
_entity_poly.type
_entity_poly.pdbx_seq_one_letter_code
_entity_poly.pdbx_strand_id
1 'polypeptide(L)'
;MKRILFKFLPLLTGLVIVGVAIFFKSKLKLDYQNIKGFRSVLESIVNFLSIVIGFYSAFYGMIISMQKTKFMRTLAESEYKNELPKLLIWSLVSAFLCLIITISMQILVNYKFTFIYYIYFFWCFIVGVFITYAFQTSLLSIVMIFESDPVKKNKISV
;
A
#
# COMPACT_ATOMS: atom_id res chain seq x y z
N MET A 1 7.24 -20.77 4.56
CA MET A 1 6.21 -20.25 5.50
C MET A 1 6.09 -18.72 5.51
N LYS A 2 7.19 -17.93 5.40
CA LYS A 2 7.15 -16.44 5.35
C LYS A 2 6.37 -15.81 4.17
N ARG A 3 6.31 -16.46 3.00
CA ARG A 3 5.62 -15.92 1.78
C ARG A 3 4.09 -15.92 1.85
N ILE A 4 3.48 -16.85 2.59
CA ILE A 4 2.00 -16.94 2.68
C ILE A 4 1.47 -15.84 3.58
N LEU A 5 2.15 -15.56 4.71
CA LEU A 5 1.76 -14.49 5.62
C LEU A 5 1.77 -13.12 4.92
N PHE A 6 2.80 -12.84 4.12
CA PHE A 6 2.90 -11.60 3.34
C PHE A 6 1.75 -11.42 2.34
N LYS A 7 1.25 -12.53 1.77
CA LYS A 7 0.18 -12.52 0.77
C LYS A 7 -1.22 -12.39 1.38
N PHE A 8 -1.43 -12.95 2.57
CA PHE A 8 -2.72 -12.88 3.29
C PHE A 8 -2.85 -11.67 4.22
N LEU A 9 -1.72 -11.05 4.62
CA LEU A 9 -1.71 -9.85 5.46
C LEU A 9 -2.60 -8.71 4.93
N PRO A 10 -2.55 -8.32 3.64
CA PRO A 10 -3.35 -7.21 3.12
C PRO A 10 -4.86 -7.48 3.24
N LEU A 11 -5.26 -8.73 3.07
CA LEU A 11 -6.65 -9.15 3.15
C LEU A 11 -7.14 -9.17 4.61
N LEU A 12 -6.29 -9.65 5.52
CA LEU A 12 -6.54 -9.62 6.96
C LEU A 12 -6.65 -8.18 7.49
N THR A 13 -5.74 -7.28 7.11
CA THR A 13 -5.81 -5.87 7.53
C THR A 13 -7.02 -5.16 6.95
N GLY A 14 -7.38 -5.44 5.69
CA GLY A 14 -8.63 -4.97 5.10
C GLY A 14 -9.86 -5.42 5.90
N LEU A 15 -9.93 -6.69 6.28
CA LEU A 15 -11.00 -7.24 7.11
C LEU A 15 -11.03 -6.63 8.52
N VAL A 16 -9.88 -6.37 9.13
CA VAL A 16 -9.79 -5.70 10.45
C VAL A 16 -10.34 -4.27 10.36
N ILE A 17 -9.97 -3.49 9.35
CA ILE A 17 -10.49 -2.13 9.18
C ILE A 17 -12.01 -2.13 8.94
N VAL A 18 -12.51 -3.08 8.14
CA VAL A 18 -13.96 -3.25 7.96
C VAL A 18 -14.64 -3.65 9.27
N GLY A 19 -14.06 -4.58 10.03
CA GLY A 19 -14.57 -4.99 11.34
C GLY A 19 -14.65 -3.83 12.34
N VAL A 20 -13.62 -2.97 12.36
CA VAL A 20 -13.61 -1.74 13.14
C VAL A 20 -14.71 -0.79 12.67
N ALA A 21 -14.88 -0.59 11.36
CA ALA A 21 -15.95 0.26 10.82
C ALA A 21 -17.36 -0.26 11.17
N ILE A 22 -17.58 -1.58 11.11
CA ILE A 22 -18.85 -2.22 11.52
C ILE A 22 -19.06 -2.05 13.03
N PHE A 23 -18.02 -2.20 13.84
CA PHE A 23 -18.08 -1.99 15.28
C PHE A 23 -18.48 -0.55 15.62
N PHE A 24 -17.87 0.45 14.99
CA PHE A 24 -18.22 1.87 15.16
C PHE A 24 -19.68 2.14 14.75
N LYS A 25 -20.16 1.54 13.66
CA LYS A 25 -21.56 1.65 13.24
C LYS A 25 -22.52 1.00 14.24
N SER A 26 -22.21 -0.20 14.72
CA SER A 26 -23.10 -0.99 15.59
C SER A 26 -23.16 -0.45 17.03
N LYS A 27 -22.02 -0.07 17.61
CA LYS A 27 -21.94 0.43 19.00
C LYS A 27 -22.21 1.92 19.13
N LEU A 28 -21.79 2.74 18.17
CA LEU A 28 -21.85 4.21 18.29
C LEU A 28 -22.85 4.88 17.32
N LYS A 29 -23.50 4.14 16.41
CA LYS A 29 -24.36 4.69 15.32
C LYS A 29 -23.65 5.81 14.52
N LEU A 30 -22.32 5.76 14.50
CA LEU A 30 -21.48 6.68 13.74
C LEU A 30 -21.34 6.12 12.33
N ASP A 31 -22.09 6.70 11.41
CA ASP A 31 -22.01 6.44 9.97
C ASP A 31 -21.20 7.53 9.26
N TYR A 32 -20.83 7.29 8.00
CA TYR A 32 -20.10 8.24 7.14
C TYR A 32 -20.73 9.65 7.08
N GLN A 33 -22.03 9.77 7.37
CA GLN A 33 -22.76 11.05 7.42
C GLN A 33 -22.69 11.75 8.79
N ASN A 34 -22.51 11.00 9.87
CA ASN A 34 -22.51 11.52 11.24
C ASN A 34 -21.09 11.70 11.82
N ILE A 35 -20.08 11.11 11.19
CA ILE A 35 -18.68 11.31 11.57
C ILE A 35 -18.25 12.73 11.19
N LYS A 36 -18.11 13.60 12.21
CA LYS A 36 -17.46 14.89 12.05
C LYS A 36 -16.02 14.67 11.58
N GLY A 37 -15.65 15.29 10.46
CA GLY A 37 -14.31 15.18 9.88
C GLY A 37 -14.13 14.04 8.87
N PHE A 38 -15.19 13.31 8.48
CA PHE A 38 -15.06 12.25 7.46
C PHE A 38 -14.47 12.77 6.14
N ARG A 39 -14.88 13.97 5.70
CA ARG A 39 -14.31 14.62 4.52
C ARG A 39 -12.82 14.90 4.65
N SER A 40 -12.36 15.35 5.83
CA SER A 40 -10.94 15.57 6.11
C SER A 40 -10.14 14.27 6.10
N VAL A 41 -10.75 13.14 6.53
CA VAL A 41 -10.12 11.82 6.43
C VAL A 41 -9.98 11.40 4.97
N LEU A 42 -11.01 11.60 4.13
CA LEU A 42 -10.92 11.34 2.69
C LEU A 42 -9.81 12.17 2.04
N GLU A 43 -9.73 13.47 2.34
CA GLU A 43 -8.67 14.36 1.84
C GLU A 43 -7.28 13.91 2.29
N SER A 44 -7.14 13.50 3.56
CA SER A 44 -5.88 12.98 4.09
C SER A 44 -5.44 11.70 3.36
N ILE A 45 -6.39 10.80 3.04
CA ILE A 45 -6.11 9.57 2.30
C ILE A 45 -5.71 9.88 0.86
N VAL A 46 -6.38 10.82 0.19
CA VAL A 46 -5.97 11.27 -1.17
C VAL A 46 -4.55 11.86 -1.14
N ASN A 47 -4.25 12.74 -0.18
CA ASN A 47 -2.91 13.31 -0.03
C ASN A 47 -1.84 12.24 0.20
N PHE A 48 -2.13 11.27 1.07
CA PHE A 48 -1.21 10.16 1.31
C PHE A 48 -1.00 9.29 0.06
N LEU A 49 -2.07 9.00 -0.69
CA LEU A 49 -2.01 8.27 -1.96
C LEU A 49 -1.12 9.02 -2.98
N SER A 50 -1.27 10.33 -3.10
CA SER A 50 -0.43 11.16 -3.98
C SER A 50 1.06 11.07 -3.61
N ILE A 51 1.40 11.09 -2.32
CA ILE A 51 2.78 10.91 -1.84
C ILE A 51 3.32 9.54 -2.23
N VAL A 52 2.55 8.47 -1.97
CA VAL A 52 2.97 7.09 -2.26
C VAL A 52 3.15 6.86 -3.77
N ILE A 53 2.25 7.38 -4.60
CA ILE A 53 2.37 7.33 -6.07
C ILE A 53 3.62 8.08 -6.54
N GLY A 54 3.90 9.26 -5.98
CA GLY A 54 5.11 10.03 -6.27
C GLY A 54 6.39 9.29 -5.89
N PHE A 55 6.41 8.71 -4.69
CA PHE A 55 7.52 7.89 -4.20
C PHE A 55 7.80 6.70 -5.13
N TYR A 56 6.76 5.93 -5.49
CA TYR A 56 6.94 4.80 -6.41
C TYR A 56 7.37 5.23 -7.80
N SER A 57 6.83 6.32 -8.33
CA SER A 57 7.25 6.86 -9.63
C SER A 57 8.74 7.23 -9.64
N ALA A 58 9.23 7.87 -8.57
CA ALA A 58 10.66 8.15 -8.41
C ALA A 58 11.48 6.86 -8.27
N PHE A 59 10.99 5.87 -7.51
CA PHE A 59 11.65 4.57 -7.35
C PHE A 59 11.77 3.82 -8.68
N TYR A 60 10.76 3.89 -9.55
CA TYR A 60 10.85 3.35 -10.90
C TYR A 60 11.88 4.07 -11.76
N GLY A 61 11.92 5.41 -11.70
CA GLY A 61 12.95 6.20 -12.38
C GLY A 61 14.36 5.75 -11.99
N MET A 62 14.58 5.50 -10.69
CA MET A 62 15.84 4.96 -10.18
C MET A 62 16.13 3.55 -10.69
N ILE A 63 15.18 2.61 -10.61
CA ILE A 63 15.37 1.23 -11.09
C ILE A 63 15.72 1.21 -12.58
N ILE A 64 15.02 1.99 -13.41
CA ILE A 64 15.26 2.08 -14.85
C ILE A 64 16.66 2.65 -15.13
N SER A 65 17.07 3.70 -14.41
CA SER A 65 18.40 4.30 -14.53
C SER A 65 19.52 3.31 -14.16
N MET A 66 19.29 2.44 -13.18
CA MET A 66 20.26 1.45 -12.69
C MET A 66 20.23 0.11 -13.45
N GLN A 67 19.40 -0.04 -14.51
CA GLN A 67 19.30 -1.31 -15.26
C GLN A 67 20.62 -1.79 -15.87
N LYS A 68 21.59 -0.90 -16.10
CA LYS A 68 22.90 -1.23 -16.70
C LYS A 68 24.05 -1.39 -15.71
N THR A 69 23.84 -1.20 -14.40
CA THR A 69 24.92 -1.21 -13.38
C THR A 69 24.95 -2.52 -12.56
N LYS A 70 26.06 -2.74 -11.83
CA LYS A 70 26.28 -3.89 -10.92
C LYS A 70 25.09 -4.17 -9.99
N PHE A 71 24.32 -3.14 -9.61
CA PHE A 71 23.10 -3.26 -8.81
C PHE A 71 22.05 -4.19 -9.43
N MET A 72 21.78 -4.09 -10.75
CA MET A 72 20.87 -5.03 -11.40
C MET A 72 21.46 -6.43 -11.49
N ARG A 73 22.79 -6.60 -11.55
CA ARG A 73 23.45 -7.92 -11.47
C ARG A 73 23.33 -8.53 -10.07
N THR A 74 23.52 -7.76 -9.01
CA THR A 74 23.35 -8.19 -7.62
C THR A 74 21.89 -8.48 -7.28
N LEU A 75 20.96 -7.66 -7.78
CA LEU A 75 19.52 -7.94 -7.71
C LEU A 75 19.14 -9.18 -8.52
N ALA A 76 19.78 -9.39 -9.68
CA ALA A 76 19.62 -10.55 -10.54
C ALA A 76 20.20 -11.86 -9.99
N GLU A 77 21.09 -11.79 -9.02
CA GLU A 77 21.69 -12.91 -8.28
C GLU A 77 20.98 -13.16 -6.93
N SER A 78 20.10 -12.25 -6.48
CA SER A 78 19.29 -12.38 -5.27
C SER A 78 17.95 -13.12 -5.50
N GLU A 79 17.41 -13.80 -4.48
CA GLU A 79 16.11 -14.49 -4.53
C GLU A 79 14.90 -13.56 -4.80
N TYR A 80 15.10 -12.24 -4.76
CA TYR A 80 14.06 -11.21 -4.89
C TYR A 80 14.02 -10.53 -6.27
N LYS A 81 14.88 -10.95 -7.22
CA LYS A 81 15.05 -10.42 -8.59
C LYS A 81 13.76 -10.01 -9.29
N ASN A 82 12.74 -10.86 -9.20
CA ASN A 82 11.46 -10.67 -9.89
C ASN A 82 10.32 -10.27 -8.95
N GLU A 83 10.55 -10.25 -7.63
CA GLU A 83 9.50 -9.98 -6.64
C GLU A 83 9.34 -8.48 -6.38
N LEU A 84 10.44 -7.73 -6.28
CA LEU A 84 10.39 -6.29 -6.02
C LEU A 84 9.72 -5.49 -7.16
N PRO A 85 10.18 -5.54 -8.42
CA PRO A 85 9.54 -4.75 -9.48
C PRO A 85 8.08 -5.16 -9.67
N LYS A 86 7.75 -6.45 -9.55
CA LYS A 86 6.35 -6.89 -9.59
C LYS A 86 5.54 -6.35 -8.41
N LEU A 87 6.06 -6.40 -7.19
CA LEU A 87 5.40 -5.89 -5.99
C LEU A 87 5.17 -4.38 -6.08
N LEU A 88 6.14 -3.62 -6.59
CA LEU A 88 5.97 -2.19 -6.86
C LEU A 88 4.86 -1.93 -7.89
N ILE A 89 4.73 -2.76 -8.95
CA ILE A 89 3.68 -2.57 -9.96
C ILE A 89 2.33 -2.80 -9.29
N TRP A 90 2.21 -3.88 -8.53
CA TRP A 90 0.99 -4.20 -7.79
C TRP A 90 0.64 -3.13 -6.76
N SER A 91 1.62 -2.59 -6.05
CA SER A 91 1.41 -1.50 -5.08
C SER A 91 0.98 -0.20 -5.78
N LEU A 92 1.58 0.14 -6.92
CA LEU A 92 1.22 1.33 -7.69
C LEU A 92 -0.20 1.21 -8.28
N VAL A 93 -0.54 0.07 -8.87
CA VAL A 93 -1.89 -0.20 -9.38
C VAL A 93 -2.91 -0.15 -8.23
N SER A 94 -2.59 -0.73 -7.07
CA SER A 94 -3.44 -0.64 -5.88
C SER A 94 -3.62 0.80 -5.40
N ALA A 95 -2.58 1.65 -5.49
CA ALA A 95 -2.67 3.06 -5.11
C ALA A 95 -3.62 3.83 -6.03
N PHE A 96 -3.50 3.65 -7.36
CA PHE A 96 -4.42 4.28 -8.32
C PHE A 96 -5.86 3.80 -8.15
N LEU A 97 -6.08 2.50 -7.92
CA LEU A 97 -7.42 1.97 -7.64
C LEU A 97 -8.01 2.57 -6.35
N CYS A 98 -7.21 2.64 -5.28
CA CYS A 98 -7.63 3.24 -4.01
C CYS A 98 -7.96 4.73 -4.18
N LEU A 99 -7.21 5.46 -5.00
CA LEU A 99 -7.44 6.87 -5.30
C LEU A 99 -8.77 7.10 -6.02
N ILE A 100 -9.05 6.33 -7.07
CA ILE A 100 -10.31 6.42 -7.83
C ILE A 100 -11.51 6.18 -6.90
N ILE A 101 -11.45 5.15 -6.06
CA ILE A 101 -12.53 4.81 -5.13
C ILE A 101 -12.67 5.88 -4.04
N THR A 102 -11.56 6.46 -3.55
CA THR A 102 -11.59 7.53 -2.53
C THR A 102 -12.21 8.81 -3.08
N ILE A 103 -11.88 9.21 -4.30
CA ILE A 103 -12.51 10.36 -4.97
C ILE A 103 -14.00 10.10 -5.20
N SER A 104 -14.34 8.88 -5.64
CA SER A 104 -15.75 8.48 -5.81
C SER A 104 -16.52 8.60 -4.49
N MET A 105 -15.92 8.15 -3.37
CA MET A 105 -16.53 8.28 -2.05
C MET A 105 -16.70 9.76 -1.64
N GLN A 106 -15.73 10.62 -1.96
CA GLN A 106 -15.80 12.06 -1.65
C GLN A 106 -16.96 12.76 -2.36
N ILE A 107 -17.29 12.35 -3.58
CA ILE A 107 -18.47 12.82 -4.31
C ILE A 107 -19.75 12.25 -3.67
N LEU A 108 -19.76 10.95 -3.39
CA LEU A 108 -20.94 10.22 -2.89
C LEU A 108 -21.34 10.60 -1.46
N VAL A 109 -20.43 11.12 -0.64
CA VAL A 109 -20.73 11.62 0.72
C VAL A 109 -21.88 12.62 0.76
N ASN A 110 -22.08 13.38 -0.32
CA ASN A 110 -23.15 14.39 -0.39
C ASN A 110 -24.55 13.80 -0.64
N TYR A 111 -24.64 12.50 -0.94
CA TYR A 111 -25.89 11.83 -1.29
C TYR A 111 -26.35 10.84 -0.20
N LYS A 112 -27.67 10.68 -0.05
CA LYS A 112 -28.31 9.84 0.98
C LYS A 112 -28.92 8.55 0.42
N PHE A 113 -28.15 7.79 -0.36
CA PHE A 113 -28.59 6.50 -0.89
C PHE A 113 -28.08 5.32 -0.05
N THR A 114 -28.92 4.30 0.16
CA THR A 114 -28.54 3.07 0.88
C THR A 114 -27.37 2.34 0.20
N PHE A 115 -27.24 2.47 -1.13
CA PHE A 115 -26.14 1.87 -1.90
C PHE A 115 -24.75 2.40 -1.48
N ILE A 116 -24.68 3.64 -0.96
CA ILE A 116 -23.42 4.27 -0.54
C ILE A 116 -22.83 3.57 0.69
N TYR A 117 -23.64 2.93 1.53
CA TYR A 117 -23.12 2.14 2.65
C TYR A 117 -22.29 0.94 2.17
N TYR A 118 -22.70 0.26 1.12
CA TYR A 118 -21.93 -0.85 0.55
C TYR A 118 -20.62 -0.35 -0.06
N ILE A 119 -20.66 0.78 -0.77
CA ILE A 119 -19.46 1.43 -1.32
C ILE A 119 -18.52 1.86 -0.18
N TYR A 120 -19.05 2.38 0.93
CA TYR A 120 -18.27 2.80 2.09
C TYR A 120 -17.50 1.63 2.72
N PHE A 121 -18.16 0.50 2.97
CA PHE A 121 -17.49 -0.68 3.51
C PHE A 121 -16.45 -1.24 2.53
N PHE A 122 -16.77 -1.26 1.23
CA PHE A 122 -15.83 -1.65 0.20
C PHE A 122 -14.61 -0.71 0.13
N TRP A 123 -14.83 0.60 0.26
CA TRP A 123 -13.77 1.60 0.34
C TRP A 123 -12.89 1.38 1.56
N CYS A 124 -13.46 1.16 2.75
CA CYS A 124 -12.70 0.84 3.97
C CYS A 124 -11.81 -0.40 3.78
N PHE A 125 -12.33 -1.43 3.11
CA PHE A 125 -11.57 -2.63 2.79
C PHE A 125 -10.38 -2.30 1.87
N ILE A 126 -10.62 -1.58 0.77
CA ILE A 126 -9.60 -1.17 -0.20
C ILE A 126 -8.51 -0.35 0.48
N VAL A 127 -8.88 0.61 1.35
CA VAL A 127 -7.91 1.43 2.09
C VAL A 127 -7.02 0.56 2.98
N GLY A 128 -7.59 -0.44 3.67
CA GLY A 128 -6.82 -1.36 4.50
C GLY A 128 -5.89 -2.29 3.71
N VAL A 129 -6.31 -2.71 2.52
CA VAL A 129 -5.45 -3.45 1.59
C VAL A 129 -4.30 -2.57 1.10
N PHE A 130 -4.61 -1.34 0.71
CA PHE A 130 -3.64 -0.37 0.20
C PHE A 130 -2.57 -0.03 1.25
N ILE A 131 -2.95 0.27 2.50
CA ILE A 131 -1.99 0.61 3.57
C ILE A 131 -0.96 -0.51 3.76
N THR A 132 -1.40 -1.77 3.72
CA THR A 132 -0.50 -2.91 3.91
C THR A 132 0.44 -3.09 2.72
N TYR A 133 -0.05 -2.96 1.48
CA TYR A 133 0.84 -2.97 0.31
C TYR A 133 1.81 -1.79 0.31
N ALA A 134 1.35 -0.61 0.73
CA ALA A 134 2.18 0.58 0.83
C ALA A 134 3.33 0.36 1.83
N PHE A 135 3.01 -0.20 2.99
CA PHE A 135 3.97 -0.52 4.05
C PHE A 135 4.95 -1.63 3.63
N GLN A 136 4.44 -2.75 3.11
CA GLN A 136 5.27 -3.88 2.66
C GLN A 136 6.27 -3.45 1.58
N THR A 137 5.79 -2.70 0.59
CA THR A 137 6.65 -2.21 -0.50
C THR A 137 7.70 -1.24 0.02
N SER A 138 7.32 -0.33 0.93
CA SER A 138 8.27 0.61 1.53
C SER A 138 9.36 -0.09 2.35
N LEU A 139 8.98 -1.08 3.18
CA LEU A 139 9.94 -1.89 3.93
C LEU A 139 10.89 -2.66 3.02
N LEU A 140 10.37 -3.29 1.97
CA LEU A 140 11.19 -4.07 1.03
C LEU A 140 12.16 -3.16 0.26
N SER A 141 11.72 -1.96 -0.13
CA SER A 141 12.57 -0.94 -0.74
C SER A 141 13.70 -0.48 0.21
N ILE A 142 13.40 -0.26 1.49
CA ILE A 142 14.41 0.10 2.50
C ILE A 142 15.41 -1.03 2.68
N VAL A 143 14.95 -2.25 2.95
CA VAL A 143 15.80 -3.43 3.15
C VAL A 143 16.74 -3.61 1.95
N MET A 144 16.24 -3.43 0.73
CA MET A 144 17.06 -3.54 -0.47
C MET A 144 18.15 -2.47 -0.58
N ILE A 145 17.83 -1.21 -0.25
CA ILE A 145 18.82 -0.14 -0.27
C ILE A 145 19.93 -0.45 0.75
N PHE A 146 19.58 -0.91 1.95
CA PHE A 146 20.55 -1.19 3.02
C PHE A 146 21.29 -2.53 2.88
N GLU A 147 20.67 -3.58 2.33
CA GLU A 147 21.33 -4.88 2.08
C GLU A 147 22.16 -4.89 0.78
N SER A 148 22.02 -3.85 -0.06
CA SER A 148 22.86 -3.70 -1.26
C SER A 148 24.27 -3.17 -0.96
N ASP A 149 24.57 -2.81 0.29
CA ASP A 149 25.96 -2.67 0.75
C ASP A 149 26.59 -4.06 0.86
N PRO A 150 27.60 -4.40 0.04
CA PRO A 150 28.22 -5.70 0.11
C PRO A 150 28.88 -5.83 1.48
N VAL A 151 28.33 -6.72 2.33
CA VAL A 151 29.09 -7.26 3.47
C VAL A 151 30.36 -7.81 2.86
N LYS A 152 31.44 -7.04 3.01
CA LYS A 152 32.78 -7.37 2.58
C LYS A 152 33.07 -8.72 3.23
N LYS A 153 32.94 -9.80 2.44
CA LYS A 153 33.44 -11.12 2.81
C LYS A 153 34.96 -10.94 2.85
N ASN A 154 35.45 -10.41 3.97
CA ASN A 154 36.82 -10.60 4.37
C ASN A 154 36.97 -12.11 4.47
N LYS A 155 37.50 -12.72 3.40
CA LYS A 155 38.19 -13.99 3.51
C LYS A 155 39.36 -13.72 4.46
N ILE A 156 39.10 -13.92 5.74
CA ILE A 156 40.14 -14.17 6.72
C ILE A 156 40.69 -15.55 6.36
N SER A 157 41.97 -15.54 6.06
CA SER A 157 42.94 -16.64 5.92
C SER A 157 42.65 -17.88 6.77
N VAL A 158 42.85 -19.07 6.18
CA VAL A 158 44.00 -19.97 6.49
C VAL A 158 44.34 -20.71 5.21
#